data_AF-A0A925QTB4-F1
#
_entry.id   AF-A0A925QTB4-F1
#
_cell.length_a   1.000
_cell.length_b   1.000
_cell.length_c   1.000
_cell.angle_alpha   90.00
_cell.angle_beta   90.00
_cell.angle_gamma   90.00
#
_symmetry.space_group_name_H-M   'P 1'
#
loop_
_entity.id
_entity.type
_entity.pdbx_description
1 polymer ?
#
loop_
_entity_poly.entity_id
_entity_poly.type
_entity_poly.pdbx_seq_one_letter_code
_entity_poly.pdbx_strand_id
1 'polypeptide(L)' 'MGVWKQMAEYLYLKKKDPTRPKSQWIGYMHGINRISLLIFIFCLIILAIKLLF' A
#
# COMPACT_ATOMS: atom_id res chain seq x y z
N MET A 1 -3.92 13.32 8.82
CA MET A 1 -3.85 12.11 7.97
C MET A 1 -3.72 12.56 6.53
N GLY A 2 -2.59 12.33 5.89
CA GLY A 2 -2.40 12.66 4.47
C GLY A 2 -2.36 11.38 3.65
N VAL A 3 -3.05 11.36 2.50
CA VAL A 3 -3.09 10.22 1.57
C VAL A 3 -1.66 9.77 1.22
N TRP A 4 -0.76 10.73 0.98
CA TRP A 4 0.66 10.49 0.71
C TRP A 4 1.41 9.78 1.85
N LYS A 5 1.11 10.10 3.12
CA LYS A 5 1.71 9.43 4.29
C LYS A 5 1.23 7.98 4.38
N GLN A 6 -0.06 7.73 4.12
CA GLN A 6 -0.63 6.38 4.14
C GLN A 6 -0.05 5.52 3.01
N MET A 7 0.03 6.05 1.79
CA MET A 7 0.67 5.35 0.66
C MET A 7 2.13 4.98 0.96
N ALA A 8 2.90 5.90 1.56
CA ALA A 8 4.28 5.63 1.95
C ALA A 8 4.40 4.54 3.05
N GLU A 9 3.46 4.48 3.99
CA GLU A 9 3.41 3.41 5.00
C GLU A 9 3.00 2.05 4.41
N TYR A 10 2.13 2.04 3.39
CA TYR A 10 1.74 0.83 2.68
C TYR A 10 2.88 0.30 1.78
N LEU A 11 3.61 1.18 1.10
CA LEU A 11 4.78 0.83 0.27
C LEU A 11 6.06 0.55 1.09
N TYR A 12 5.97 0.47 2.42
CA TYR A 12 7.12 0.30 3.34
C TYR A 12 8.20 1.40 3.25
N LEU A 13 7.93 2.51 2.57
CA LEU A 13 8.81 3.67 2.47
C LEU A 13 8.91 4.44 3.80
N LYS A 14 7.93 4.26 4.68
CA LYS A 14 7.85 4.96 5.97
C LYS A 14 7.53 4.01 7.12
N LYS A 15 8.21 4.23 8.26
CA LYS A 15 7.96 3.50 9.51
C LYS A 15 6.53 3.76 10.00
N LYS A 16 5.87 2.71 10.48
CA LYS A 16 4.49 2.77 10.98
C LYS A 16 4.40 3.75 12.16
N ASP A 17 3.29 4.48 12.23
CA ASP A 17 3.04 5.45 13.30
C ASP A 17 3.11 4.77 14.70
N PRO A 18 3.94 5.27 15.64
CA PRO A 18 4.09 4.67 16.96
C PRO A 18 2.85 4.85 17.85
N THR A 19 1.98 5.82 17.55
CA THR A 19 0.77 6.13 18.33
C THR A 19 -0.44 5.27 17.95
N ARG A 20 -0.32 4.41 16.93
CA ARG A 20 -1.44 3.62 16.41
C ARG A 20 -1.94 2.60 17.43
N PRO A 21 -3.26 2.33 17.50
CA PRO A 21 -3.78 1.28 18.35
C PRO A 21 -3.18 -0.07 17.94
N LYS A 22 -2.65 -0.80 18.93
CA LYS A 22 -2.03 -2.12 18.72
C LYS A 22 -3.12 -3.21 18.69
N SER A 23 -3.95 -3.18 17.66
CA SER A 23 -4.94 -4.23 17.39
C SER A 23 -4.50 -5.10 16.22
N GLN A 24 -4.68 -6.42 16.35
CA GLN A 24 -4.41 -7.39 15.28
C GLN A 24 -5.24 -7.08 14.03
N TRP A 25 -6.50 -6.67 14.21
CA TRP A 25 -7.43 -6.27 13.14
C TRP A 25 -6.89 -5.11 12.29
N ILE A 26 -6.27 -4.11 12.92
CA ILE A 26 -5.65 -2.98 12.23
C ILE A 26 -4.43 -3.46 11.42
N GLY A 27 -3.69 -4.44 11.94
CA GLY A 27 -2.62 -5.12 11.22
C GLY A 27 -3.11 -5.80 9.95
N TYR A 28 -4.20 -6.56 10.04
CA TYR A 28 -4.82 -7.25 8.90
C TYR A 28 -5.37 -6.28 7.86
N MET A 29 -6.14 -5.25 8.26
CA MET A 29 -6.63 -4.22 7.34
C MET A 29 -5.48 -3.56 6.58
N HIS A 30 -4.40 -3.23 7.28
CA HIS A 30 -3.24 -2.61 6.65
C HIS A 30 -2.47 -3.60 5.76
N GLY A 31 -2.45 -4.90 6.09
CA GLY A 31 -1.91 -5.95 5.22
C GLY A 31 -2.67 -6.11 3.91
N ILE A 32 -4.00 -6.13 3.97
CA ILE A 32 -4.86 -6.20 2.79
C ILE A 32 -4.62 -4.98 1.88
N ASN A 33 -4.57 -3.77 2.44
CA ASN A 33 -4.31 -2.55 1.67
C ASN A 33 -2.91 -2.52 1.01
N ARG A 34 -1.92 -3.19 1.60
CA ARG A 34 -0.58 -3.34 0.98
C ARG A 34 -0.64 -4.23 -0.24
N ILE A 35 -1.28 -5.39 -0.10
CA ILE A 35 -1.39 -6.37 -1.18
C ILE A 35 -2.19 -5.77 -2.34
N SER A 36 -3.32 -5.10 -2.05
CA SER A 36 -4.12 -4.46 -3.09
C SER A 36 -3.33 -3.40 -3.86
N LEU A 37 -2.50 -2.61 -3.19
CA LEU A 37 -1.68 -1.58 -3.83
C LEU A 37 -0.55 -2.17 -4.68
N LEU A 38 0.09 -3.25 -4.22
CA LEU A 38 1.10 -3.96 -5.00
C LEU A 38 0.51 -4.59 -6.27
N ILE A 39 -0.64 -5.25 -6.15
CA ILE A 39 -1.34 -5.84 -7.31
C ILE A 39 -1.78 -4.74 -8.28
N PHE A 40 -2.29 -3.62 -7.77
CA PHE A 40 -2.68 -2.47 -8.60
C PHE A 40 -1.50 -1.93 -9.42
N ILE A 41 -0.35 -1.69 -8.79
CA ILE A 41 0.86 -1.23 -9.49
C ILE A 41 1.33 -2.26 -10.51
N PHE A 42 1.27 -3.56 -10.17
CA PHE A 42 1.62 -4.64 -11.10
C PHE A 42 0.71 -4.65 -12.34
N CYS A 43 -0.60 -4.50 -12.16
CA CYS A 43 -1.55 -4.36 -13.27
C CYS A 43 -1.29 -3.12 -14.12
N LEU A 44 -0.93 -1.98 -13.51
CA LEU A 44 -0.55 -0.78 -14.25
C LEU A 44 0.71 -1.00 -15.10
N ILE A 45 1.70 -1.74 -14.59
CA ILE A 45 2.90 -2.10 -15.36
C ILE A 45 2.52 -2.98 -16.55
N ILE A 46 1.70 -4.02 -16.34
CA ILE A 46 1.22 -4.88 -17.44
C ILE A 46 0.47 -4.06 -18.50
N LEU A 47 -0.43 -3.17 -18.06
CA LEU A 47 -1.19 -2.30 -18.95
C LEU A 47 -0.28 -1.39 -19.76
N ALA A 48 0.71 -0.76 -19.11
CA ALA A 48 1.67 0.11 -19.77
C ALA A 48 2.51 -0.64 -20.81
N ILE A 49 2.96 -1.86 -20.49
CA ILE A 49 3.69 -2.71 -21.44
C ILE A 49 2.81 -3.01 -22.65
N LYS A 50 1.57 -3.47 -22.44
CA LYS A 50 0.63 -3.79 -23.54
C LYS A 50 0.20 -2.60 -24.39
N LEU A 51 0.30 -1.38 -23.86
CA LEU A 51 -0.09 -0.17 -24.58
C LEU A 51 1.07 0.38 -25.42
N LEU A 52 2.31 0.20 -24.96
CA LEU A 52 3.52 0.75 -25.60
C LEU A 52 4.24 -0.25 -26.51
N PHE A 53 4.04 -1.56 -26.31
CA PHE A 53 4.62 -2.65 -27.09
C PHE A 53 3.54 -3.61 -27.59
#